data_AF-A0A139Q3K0-F1
#
_entry.id   AF-A0A139Q3K0-F1
#
_cell.length_a   1.000
_cell.length_b   1.000
_cell.length_c   1.000
_cell.angle_alpha   90.00
_cell.angle_beta   90.00
_cell.angle_gamma   90.00
#
_symmetry.space_group_name_H-M   'P 1'
#
loop_
_entity.id
_entity.type
_entity.pdbx_description
1 polymer ?
#
loop_
_entity_poly.entity_id
_entity_poly.type
_entity_poly.pdbx_seq_one_letter_code
_entity_poly.pdbx_strand_id
1 'polypeptide(L)' 'MRQIQFISASHYQTSDRFYALPKVLFENPIYEDMRLDAKAAYAMLKDRLDLSFKNNWIDEDP' A
#
# COMPACT_ATOMS: atom_id res chain seq x y z
N MET A 1 17.20 -24.58 -17.09
CA MET A 1 17.55 -23.86 -15.85
C MET A 1 16.94 -22.46 -15.94
N ARG A 2 16.14 -22.04 -14.95
CA ARG A 2 15.44 -20.75 -14.98
C ARG A 2 16.42 -19.66 -14.56
N GLN A 3 16.71 -18.72 -15.44
CA GLN A 3 17.66 -17.62 -15.21
C GLN A 3 17.08 -16.70 -14.13
N ILE A 4 17.75 -16.61 -12.98
CA ILE A 4 17.38 -15.68 -11.91
C ILE A 4 17.76 -14.27 -12.38
N GLN A 5 16.76 -13.45 -12.71
CA GLN A 5 16.97 -12.04 -13.00
C GLN A 5 17.19 -11.31 -11.68
N PHE A 6 18.40 -10.78 -11.48
CA PHE A 6 18.67 -9.82 -10.42
C PHE A 6 17.91 -8.54 -10.76
N ILE A 7 16.79 -8.31 -10.07
CA ILE A 7 16.02 -7.07 -10.12
C ILE A 7 17.03 -5.95 -9.79
N SER A 8 17.42 -5.15 -10.78
CA SER A 8 18.32 -4.03 -10.54
C SER A 8 17.60 -3.03 -9.63
N ALA A 9 18.34 -2.33 -8.76
CA ALA A 9 17.75 -1.32 -7.89
C ALA A 9 16.93 -0.25 -8.66
N SER A 10 17.31 0.01 -9.92
CA SER A 10 16.57 0.85 -10.85
C SER A 10 15.22 0.26 -11.30
N HIS A 11 15.14 -1.05 -11.52
CA HIS A 11 13.89 -1.74 -11.83
C HIS A 11 12.95 -1.70 -10.62
N TYR A 12 13.46 -2.01 -9.42
CA TYR A 12 12.68 -1.97 -8.19
C TYR A 12 12.04 -0.59 -7.92
N GLN A 13 12.79 0.50 -8.17
CA GLN A 13 12.27 1.87 -8.01
C GLN A 13 11.19 2.26 -9.01
N THR A 14 11.14 1.61 -10.17
CA THR A 14 10.27 2.02 -11.29
C THR A 14 9.10 1.07 -11.55
N SER A 15 9.25 -0.23 -11.31
CA SER A 15 8.20 -1.22 -11.53
C SER A 15 7.59 -1.78 -10.25
N ASP A 16 8.37 -1.89 -9.17
CA ASP A 16 7.97 -2.66 -7.99
C ASP A 16 7.43 -1.78 -6.85
N ARG A 17 7.45 -0.46 -7.01
CA ARG A 17 6.89 0.48 -6.05
C ARG A 17 5.50 0.93 -6.50
N PHE A 18 4.47 0.42 -5.84
CA PHE A 18 3.07 0.73 -6.12
C PHE A 18 2.30 0.93 -4.82
N TYR A 19 1.25 1.76 -4.87
CA TYR A 19 0.30 1.88 -3.78
C TYR A 19 -0.69 0.73 -3.84
N ALA A 20 -0.74 -0.09 -2.80
CA ALA A 20 -1.72 -1.16 -2.69
C ALA A 20 -3.11 -0.58 -2.39
N LEU A 21 -4.00 -0.64 -3.38
CA LEU A 21 -5.41 -0.27 -3.23
C LEU A 21 -6.20 -1.45 -2.66
N PRO A 22 -6.81 -1.32 -1.48
CA PRO A 22 -7.66 -2.38 -0.92
C PRO A 22 -8.89 -2.62 -1.79
N LYS A 23 -9.11 -3.88 -2.19
CA LYS A 23 -10.29 -4.27 -2.98
C LYS A 23 -11.61 -4.01 -2.26
N VAL A 24 -11.61 -4.06 -0.92
CA VAL A 24 -12.78 -3.75 -0.09
C VAL A 24 -13.34 -2.36 -0.37
N LEU A 25 -12.50 -1.39 -0.78
CA LEU A 25 -12.96 -0.05 -1.15
C LEU A 25 -13.80 -0.03 -2.45
N PHE A 26 -13.75 -1.09 -3.25
CA PHE A 26 -14.49 -1.23 -4.50
C PHE A 26 -15.62 -2.27 -4.41
N GLU A 27 -15.49 -3.26 -3.52
CA GLU A 27 -16.43 -4.37 -3.38
C GLU A 27 -17.50 -4.13 -2.30
N ASN A 28 -17.19 -3.32 -1.28
CA ASN A 28 -18.12 -3.09 -0.17
C ASN A 28 -19.08 -1.92 -0.49
N PRO A 29 -20.41 -2.11 -0.40
CA PRO A 29 -21.41 -1.06 -0.63
C PRO A 29 -21.23 0.19 0.24
N ILE A 30 -20.65 0.04 1.45
CA ILE A 30 -20.37 1.17 2.35
C ILE A 30 -19.43 2.20 1.70
N TYR A 31 -18.55 1.75 0.81
CA TYR A 31 -17.57 2.58 0.12
C TYR A 31 -17.92 2.84 -1.35
N GLU A 32 -19.13 2.52 -1.78
CA GLU A 32 -19.59 2.69 -3.16
C GLU A 32 -19.56 4.16 -3.57
N ASP A 33 -20.14 5.04 -2.75
CA ASP A 33 -20.18 6.50 -2.95
C ASP A 33 -18.83 7.20 -2.69
N MET A 34 -17.82 6.47 -2.22
CA MET A 34 -16.53 7.06 -1.91
C MET A 34 -15.81 7.44 -3.21
N ARG A 35 -15.41 8.70 -3.31
CA ARG A 35 -14.67 9.21 -4.46
C ARG A 35 -13.34 8.46 -4.64
N LEU A 36 -12.93 8.28 -5.90
CA LEU A 36 -11.72 7.56 -6.25
C LEU A 36 -10.44 8.20 -5.68
N ASP A 37 -10.40 9.53 -5.59
CA ASP A 37 -9.30 10.28 -4.99
C ASP A 37 -9.17 10.01 -3.49
N ALA A 38 -10.27 9.85 -2.76
CA ALA A 38 -10.26 9.44 -1.36
C ALA A 38 -9.72 8.01 -1.19
N LYS A 39 -10.09 7.07 -2.08
CA LYS A 39 -9.56 5.70 -2.10
C LYS A 39 -8.05 5.68 -2.36
N ALA A 40 -7.59 6.51 -3.30
CA ALA A 40 -6.17 6.67 -3.60
C ALA A 40 -5.40 7.31 -2.42
N ALA A 41 -5.96 8.35 -1.80
CA ALA A 41 -5.37 9.00 -0.63
C ALA A 41 -5.23 8.02 0.55
N TYR A 42 -6.24 7.17 0.78
CA TYR A 42 -6.16 6.11 1.78
C TYR A 42 -5.00 5.14 1.51
N ALA A 43 -4.84 4.68 0.26
CA ALA A 43 -3.75 3.78 -0.10
C ALA A 43 -2.36 4.41 0.13
N MET A 44 -2.20 5.71 -0.16
CA MET A 44 -0.98 6.45 0.12
C MET A 44 -0.69 6.59 1.62
N LEU A 45 -1.71 6.87 2.43
CA LEU A 45 -1.57 6.99 3.88
C LEU A 45 -1.24 5.63 4.52
N LYS A 46 -1.86 4.55 4.03
CA LYS A 46 -1.61 3.19 4.50
C LYS A 46 -0.18 2.74 4.19
N ASP A 47 0.36 3.06 3.03
CA ASP A 47 1.78 2.80 2.68
C ASP A 47 2.75 3.51 3.64
N ARG A 48 2.39 4.71 4.14
CA ARG A 48 3.18 5.42 5.15
C ARG A 48 3.02 4.85 6.56
N LEU A 49 1.95 4.12 6.85
CA LEU A 49 1.73 3.51 8.16
C LEU A 49 2.81 2.46 8.49
N ASP A 50 3.38 1.80 7.47
CA ASP A 50 4.49 0.85 7.64
C ASP A 50 5.72 1.48 8.31
N LEU A 51 5.92 2.80 8.15
CA LEU A 51 6.96 3.55 8.86
C LEU A 51 6.59 3.81 10.32
N SER A 52 5.30 3.91 10.65
CA SER A 52 4.82 4.07 12.02
C SER A 52 5.02 2.80 12.83
N PHE A 53 4.78 1.63 12.24
CA PHE A 53 5.07 0.33 12.87
C PHE A 53 6.57 0.14 13.13
N LYS A 54 7.45 0.55 12.19
CA LYS A 54 8.91 0.51 12.40
C LYS A 54 9.39 1.44 13.52
N ASN A 55 8.64 2.51 13.79
CA ASN A 55 8.94 3.46 14.85
C ASN A 55 8.29 3.09 16.20
N ASN A 56 7.73 1.87 16.33
CA ASN A 56 7.08 1.41 17.54
C ASN A 56 5.94 2.34 18.01
N TRP A 57 5.29 3.07 17.09
CA TRP A 57 4.02 3.77 17.34
C TRP A 57 2.87 2.78 17.30
N ILE A 58 2.96 1.80 18.18
CA ILE A 58 1.90 0.86 18.47
C ILE A 58 1.34 1.37 19.78
N ASP A 59 0.08 1.79 19.80
CA ASP A 59 -0.60 1.99 21.07
C ASP A 59 -0.51 0.67 21.84
N GLU A 60 0.04 0.72 23.05
CA GLU A 60 -0.20 -0.31 24.04
C GLU A 60 -1.68 -0.20 24.41
N ASP A 61 -2.57 -0.64 23.53
CA ASP A 61 -3.98 -0.66 23.86
C ASP A 61 -4.23 -1.79 24.90
N PRO A 62 -5.09 -1.53 25.91
CA PRO A 62 -5.33 -2.38 27.07
C PRO A 62 -6.03 -3.72 26.80
#